data_AF-R6CVQ8-F1
#
_entry.id   AF-R6CVQ8-F1
#
_cell.length_a   1.000
_cell.length_b   1.000
_cell.length_c   1.000
_cell.angle_alpha   90.00
_cell.angle_beta   90.00
_cell.angle_gamma   90.00
#
_symmetry.space_group_name_H-M   'P 1'
#
loop_
_entity.id
_entity.type
_entity.pdbx_description
1 polymer ?
#
loop_
_entity_poly.entity_id
_entity_poly.type
_entity_poly.pdbx_seq_one_letter_code
_entity_poly.pdbx_strand_id
1 'polypeptide(L)'
;MKKIYPLIFSLAVYAGECMGQTNGQNGLNQLCNIYQEAAKVLNCVKSVDDSRDALTKLEKLTQQNKDVKTVQEALNWSYDTCPKEQKEVYEKALKQQAEMKDAIKRLSMSGILQSEQVGSAISQFAKQFAIRDLVYDERIGNEGAPNETLEARNKRMKWWRDGKFGMFIHYGLYSGLAGEFQGKQYEGCVEWIQMQSGADFDTYKKEALPRFKPQSGMAEQWVKLAKEAGCTYTVLTSRHHEGFNMFETPFYSFNVKNQKGIDIVKEYSAACKKHGMKAGYYFSLLDWNHPDYDPTGSGISYPEGNYKAQKEGKREFGHHDRYKEYLSDIFGVLLNNYKVDLVWWDFSQPKFQGDYAWGATRLMKQLFDKYPNAIQNNRLYHSDNHLSEGGIKVTPTWKGDYSTAEHHVPAKGIDGDWEACQTLNGTWGYSACNQRWKTVEELLHELIDVVSRGGNFLLNIGPKPDGSIPEESVRLFKGIGEWMKNNGEAIYGTRANPFDVEFPWGRVTRKGDKTLYLIVYNLPESGEISIPCQFVGKAKATLLSNDKEVSMRQNAKECILNLKGYSFDKAATVIKLSGKWNNLL
;
A
#
# COMPACT_ATOMS: atom_id res chain seq x y z
N MET A 1 58.57 45.58 -10.34
CA MET A 1 59.61 45.01 -11.23
C MET A 1 59.31 43.51 -11.33
N LYS A 2 58.90 42.94 -12.49
CA LYS A 2 59.73 42.16 -13.46
C LYS A 2 60.62 41.10 -12.75
N LYS A 3 60.63 39.77 -12.99
CA LYS A 3 60.02 38.77 -13.95
C LYS A 3 59.90 37.40 -13.17
N ILE A 4 58.92 36.49 -13.34
CA ILE A 4 58.67 35.43 -14.37
C ILE A 4 59.78 34.36 -14.57
N TYR A 5 59.58 33.16 -13.95
CA TYR A 5 59.81 31.73 -14.38
C TYR A 5 61.19 31.27 -14.99
N PRO A 6 61.49 29.94 -15.23
CA PRO A 6 60.72 28.67 -15.11
C PRO A 6 61.44 27.37 -14.56
N LEU A 7 60.67 26.26 -14.34
CA LEU A 7 60.97 24.80 -14.60
C LEU A 7 62.16 24.06 -13.87
N ILE A 8 62.32 22.70 -13.74
CA ILE A 8 61.45 21.47 -13.77
C ILE A 8 62.19 20.14 -13.32
N PHE A 9 61.46 19.02 -13.12
CA PHE A 9 61.84 17.54 -13.04
C PHE A 9 62.78 16.92 -11.94
N SER A 10 62.16 16.10 -11.07
CA SER A 10 62.30 14.61 -10.94
C SER A 10 63.42 13.85 -10.15
N LEU A 11 63.03 12.63 -9.72
CA LEU A 11 63.78 11.40 -9.35
C LEU A 11 64.34 11.16 -7.91
N ALA A 12 63.50 10.50 -7.10
CA ALA A 12 63.71 9.21 -6.38
C ALA A 12 64.99 8.85 -5.59
N VAL A 13 64.80 8.37 -4.34
CA VAL A 13 65.65 7.36 -3.65
C VAL A 13 64.74 6.35 -2.89
N TYR A 14 65.25 5.14 -2.66
CA TYR A 14 64.57 3.87 -2.36
C TYR A 14 64.58 3.42 -0.88
N ALA A 15 63.91 2.28 -0.65
CA ALA A 15 64.04 1.32 0.48
C ALA A 15 63.27 1.63 1.79
N GLY A 16 62.64 0.65 2.48
CA GLY A 16 62.65 -0.81 2.26
C GLY A 16 61.37 -1.52 2.71
N GLU A 17 61.25 -2.80 2.36
CA GLU A 17 60.00 -3.58 2.32
C GLU A 17 59.63 -4.29 3.63
N CYS A 18 58.33 -4.53 3.83
CA CYS A 18 57.83 -5.82 4.30
C CYS A 18 56.54 -6.18 3.55
N MET A 19 56.52 -7.35 2.90
CA MET A 19 55.42 -7.79 2.02
C MET A 19 54.16 -8.23 2.79
N GLY A 20 53.00 -8.03 2.17
CA GLY A 20 51.68 -8.37 2.76
C GLY A 20 50.59 -8.71 1.73
N GLN A 21 50.87 -9.64 0.82
CA GLN A 21 49.90 -10.38 -0.02
C GLN A 21 48.83 -9.60 -0.82
N THR A 22 49.21 -9.09 -2.00
CA THR A 22 48.28 -8.89 -3.12
C THR A 22 48.11 -10.18 -3.94
N ASN A 23 47.20 -11.08 -3.53
CA ASN A 23 46.54 -12.07 -4.41
C ASN A 23 45.52 -12.92 -3.61
N GLY A 24 44.33 -12.35 -3.39
CA GLY A 24 43.16 -13.08 -2.91
C GLY A 24 42.01 -12.88 -3.89
N GLN A 25 41.33 -13.96 -4.29
CA GLN A 25 40.13 -13.84 -5.12
C GLN A 25 39.05 -13.09 -4.34
N ASN A 26 38.65 -11.92 -4.82
CA ASN A 26 37.59 -11.14 -4.19
C ASN A 26 36.26 -11.91 -4.26
N GLY A 27 35.72 -12.30 -3.09
CA GLY A 27 34.49 -13.07 -2.98
C GLY A 27 33.28 -12.43 -3.68
N LEU A 28 33.18 -11.09 -3.68
CA LEU A 28 32.11 -10.38 -4.38
C LEU A 28 32.25 -10.46 -5.90
N ASN A 29 33.49 -10.43 -6.44
CA ASN A 29 33.73 -10.67 -7.86
C ASN A 29 33.46 -12.13 -8.24
N GLN A 30 33.68 -13.09 -7.34
CA GLN A 30 33.29 -14.48 -7.56
C GLN A 30 31.76 -14.64 -7.58
N LEU A 31 31.05 -14.02 -6.62
CA LEU A 31 29.59 -13.97 -6.58
C LEU A 31 29.00 -13.31 -7.84
N CYS A 32 29.59 -12.20 -8.32
CA CYS A 32 29.26 -11.59 -9.61
C CYS A 32 29.28 -12.63 -10.75
N ASN A 33 30.39 -13.36 -10.89
CA ASN A 33 30.53 -14.39 -11.92
C ASN A 33 29.51 -15.53 -11.75
N ILE A 34 29.25 -15.97 -10.51
CA ILE A 34 28.25 -17.00 -10.20
C ILE A 34 26.85 -16.54 -10.65
N TYR A 35 26.45 -15.30 -10.34
CA TYR A 35 25.16 -14.76 -10.75
C TYR A 35 25.05 -14.59 -12.27
N GLN A 36 26.11 -14.13 -12.94
CA GLN A 36 26.13 -13.97 -14.40
C GLN A 36 26.01 -15.32 -15.11
N GLU A 37 26.77 -16.33 -14.70
CA GLU A 37 26.69 -17.67 -15.29
C GLU A 37 25.35 -18.34 -14.98
N ALA A 38 24.83 -18.21 -13.75
CA ALA A 38 23.49 -18.70 -13.41
C ALA A 38 22.41 -18.02 -14.26
N ALA A 39 22.43 -16.69 -14.41
CA ALA A 39 21.48 -15.96 -15.24
C ALA A 39 21.56 -16.39 -16.72
N LYS A 40 22.77 -16.61 -17.28
CA LYS A 40 22.94 -17.16 -18.64
C LYS A 40 22.31 -18.55 -18.76
N VAL A 41 22.64 -19.46 -17.85
CA VAL A 41 22.11 -20.84 -17.82
C VAL A 41 20.59 -20.84 -17.76
N LEU A 42 20.00 -20.04 -16.87
CA LEU A 42 18.56 -19.94 -16.67
C LEU A 42 17.85 -19.33 -17.90
N ASN A 43 18.38 -18.24 -18.49
CA ASN A 43 17.78 -17.64 -19.68
C ASN A 43 17.84 -18.53 -20.94
N CYS A 44 18.64 -19.60 -20.94
CA CYS A 44 18.70 -20.59 -22.02
C CYS A 44 17.62 -21.68 -21.92
N VAL A 45 16.92 -21.85 -20.79
CA VAL A 45 15.91 -22.90 -20.59
C VAL A 45 14.62 -22.55 -21.34
N LYS A 46 14.22 -23.40 -22.31
CA LYS A 46 13.00 -23.22 -23.12
C LYS A 46 12.04 -24.41 -23.05
N SER A 47 12.51 -25.55 -22.52
CA SER A 47 11.76 -26.80 -22.39
C SER A 47 12.08 -27.50 -21.06
N VAL A 48 11.35 -28.60 -20.78
CA VAL A 48 11.59 -29.44 -19.59
C VAL A 48 12.92 -30.17 -19.68
N ASP A 49 13.37 -30.58 -20.88
CA ASP A 49 14.66 -31.26 -21.04
C ASP A 49 15.84 -30.29 -20.83
N ASP A 50 15.75 -29.03 -21.32
CA ASP A 50 16.75 -27.98 -21.04
C ASP A 50 16.92 -27.73 -19.53
N SER A 51 15.85 -27.95 -18.75
CA SER A 51 15.89 -27.74 -17.30
C SER A 51 16.81 -28.72 -16.58
N ARG A 52 16.95 -29.97 -17.07
CA ARG A 52 17.88 -30.97 -16.49
C ARG A 52 19.34 -30.57 -16.72
N ASP A 53 19.63 -30.09 -17.93
CA ASP A 53 20.93 -29.54 -18.30
C ASP A 53 21.28 -28.29 -17.47
N ALA A 54 20.29 -27.41 -17.25
CA ALA A 54 20.45 -26.23 -16.41
C ALA A 54 20.71 -26.61 -14.95
N LEU A 55 19.96 -27.55 -14.38
CA LEU A 55 20.21 -28.07 -13.02
C LEU A 55 21.63 -28.63 -12.89
N THR A 56 22.09 -29.42 -13.87
CA THR A 56 23.46 -29.99 -13.86
C THR A 56 24.54 -28.88 -13.87
N LYS A 57 24.31 -27.80 -14.63
CA LYS A 57 25.22 -26.64 -14.68
C LYS A 57 25.20 -25.83 -13.38
N LEU A 58 24.03 -25.62 -12.76
CA LEU A 58 23.86 -24.94 -11.48
C LEU A 58 24.43 -25.76 -10.31
N GLU A 59 24.27 -27.08 -10.32
CA GLU A 59 24.89 -27.97 -9.34
C GLU A 59 26.42 -27.91 -9.45
N LYS A 60 26.97 -27.97 -10.68
CA LYS A 60 28.42 -27.81 -10.89
C LYS A 60 28.93 -26.46 -10.39
N LEU A 61 28.25 -25.36 -10.70
CA LEU A 61 28.55 -24.04 -10.14
C LEU A 61 28.48 -24.04 -8.60
N THR A 62 27.54 -24.76 -8.00
CA THR A 62 27.41 -24.90 -6.55
C THR A 62 28.60 -25.65 -5.96
N GLN A 63 28.90 -26.85 -6.46
CA GLN A 63 30.00 -27.68 -5.99
C GLN A 63 31.36 -26.95 -6.11
N GLN A 64 31.54 -26.12 -7.14
CA GLN A 64 32.77 -25.35 -7.36
C GLN A 64 32.94 -24.15 -6.42
N ASN A 65 31.86 -23.59 -5.87
CA ASN A 65 31.92 -22.30 -5.16
C ASN A 65 31.39 -22.33 -3.72
N LYS A 66 30.61 -23.34 -3.32
CA LYS A 66 29.97 -23.38 -1.99
C LYS A 66 30.99 -23.40 -0.84
N ASP A 67 32.13 -24.07 -1.00
CA ASP A 67 33.15 -24.23 0.04
C ASP A 67 34.31 -23.23 -0.11
N VAL A 68 34.20 -22.27 -1.04
CA VAL A 68 35.24 -21.26 -1.29
C VAL A 68 35.18 -20.20 -0.18
N LYS A 69 36.25 -20.14 0.65
CA LYS A 69 36.31 -19.29 1.85
C LYS A 69 35.97 -17.82 1.59
N THR A 70 36.50 -17.24 0.51
CA THR A 70 36.26 -15.83 0.13
C THR A 70 34.81 -15.57 -0.28
N VAL A 71 34.15 -16.54 -0.93
CA VAL A 71 32.70 -16.49 -1.23
C VAL A 71 31.90 -16.54 0.06
N GLN A 72 32.24 -17.45 0.99
CA GLN A 72 31.58 -17.56 2.29
C GLN A 72 31.77 -16.31 3.16
N GLU A 73 32.94 -15.67 3.14
CA GLU A 73 33.17 -14.39 3.80
C GLU A 73 32.27 -13.29 3.21
N ALA A 74 32.19 -13.17 1.88
CA ALA A 74 31.36 -12.18 1.20
C ALA A 74 29.84 -12.39 1.42
N LEU A 75 29.36 -13.64 1.52
CA LEU A 75 27.96 -13.96 1.82
C LEU A 75 27.52 -13.52 3.22
N ASN A 76 28.47 -13.33 4.15
CA ASN A 76 28.17 -12.87 5.51
C ASN A 76 28.13 -11.33 5.65
N TRP A 77 28.49 -10.57 4.61
CA TRP A 77 28.47 -9.10 4.63
C TRP A 77 27.05 -8.53 4.39
N SER A 78 26.71 -7.44 5.10
CA SER A 78 25.73 -6.44 4.64
C SER A 78 26.47 -5.30 3.93
N TYR A 79 25.74 -4.35 3.34
CA TYR A 79 26.36 -3.14 2.79
C TYR A 79 27.18 -2.35 3.83
N ASP A 80 26.79 -2.41 5.11
CA ASP A 80 27.39 -1.66 6.22
C ASP A 80 28.63 -2.37 6.78
N THR A 81 28.60 -3.71 6.81
CA THR A 81 29.75 -4.52 7.24
C THR A 81 30.72 -4.85 6.10
N CYS A 82 30.37 -4.51 4.86
CA CYS A 82 31.26 -4.59 3.71
C CYS A 82 32.38 -3.52 3.81
N PRO A 83 33.66 -3.89 3.60
CA PRO A 83 34.77 -2.93 3.55
C PRO A 83 34.51 -1.79 2.56
N LYS A 84 34.96 -0.57 2.87
CA LYS A 84 34.65 0.63 2.06
C LYS A 84 35.10 0.50 0.61
N GLU A 85 36.25 -0.15 0.41
CA GLU A 85 36.88 -0.41 -0.89
C GLU A 85 36.13 -1.49 -1.71
N GLN A 86 35.14 -2.16 -1.10
CA GLN A 86 34.37 -3.24 -1.69
C GLN A 86 32.89 -2.89 -1.96
N LYS A 87 32.40 -1.74 -1.47
CA LYS A 87 30.99 -1.34 -1.60
C LYS A 87 30.50 -1.25 -3.05
N GLU A 88 31.30 -0.70 -3.96
CA GLU A 88 30.96 -0.66 -5.40
C GLU A 88 30.83 -2.08 -6.01
N VAL A 89 31.70 -3.01 -5.57
CA VAL A 89 31.63 -4.42 -5.99
C VAL A 89 30.42 -5.12 -5.37
N TYR A 90 30.02 -4.73 -4.15
CA TYR A 90 28.81 -5.24 -3.49
C TYR A 90 27.54 -4.81 -4.23
N GLU A 91 27.44 -3.54 -4.63
CA GLU A 91 26.34 -3.02 -5.46
C GLU A 91 26.27 -3.70 -6.84
N LYS A 92 27.43 -3.93 -7.46
CA LYS A 92 27.52 -4.69 -8.72
C LYS A 92 27.06 -6.14 -8.56
N ALA A 93 27.47 -6.81 -7.47
CA ALA A 93 27.03 -8.15 -7.13
C ALA A 93 25.51 -8.19 -6.90
N LEU A 94 24.95 -7.20 -6.21
CA LEU A 94 23.50 -7.06 -6.01
C LEU A 94 22.72 -6.89 -7.30
N LYS A 95 23.21 -6.07 -8.23
CA LYS A 95 22.60 -5.92 -9.56
C LYS A 95 22.54 -7.26 -10.29
N GLN A 96 23.61 -8.05 -10.23
CA GLN A 96 23.68 -9.34 -10.93
C GLN A 96 22.86 -10.43 -10.21
N GLN A 97 22.80 -10.40 -8.87
CA GLN A 97 21.84 -11.18 -8.09
C GLN A 97 20.39 -10.89 -8.51
N ALA A 98 20.04 -9.62 -8.77
CA ALA A 98 18.72 -9.25 -9.27
C ALA A 98 18.47 -9.77 -10.70
N GLU A 99 19.44 -9.66 -11.62
CA GLU A 99 19.35 -10.21 -12.97
C GLU A 99 19.14 -11.75 -12.97
N MET A 100 19.77 -12.45 -12.02
CA MET A 100 19.53 -13.88 -11.76
C MET A 100 18.13 -14.15 -11.19
N LYS A 101 17.70 -13.41 -10.15
CA LYS A 101 16.35 -13.51 -9.57
C LYS A 101 15.27 -13.30 -10.65
N ASP A 102 15.46 -12.35 -11.57
CA ASP A 102 14.57 -12.09 -12.69
C ASP A 102 14.56 -13.22 -13.74
N ALA A 103 15.69 -13.87 -13.99
CA ALA A 103 15.74 -15.05 -14.86
C ALA A 103 14.92 -16.21 -14.26
N ILE A 104 15.05 -16.46 -12.94
CA ILE A 104 14.21 -17.45 -12.22
C ILE A 104 12.73 -17.08 -12.32
N LYS A 105 12.38 -15.79 -12.12
CA LYS A 105 11.00 -15.31 -12.22
C LYS A 105 10.42 -15.55 -13.62
N ARG A 106 11.16 -15.28 -14.69
CA ARG A 106 10.73 -15.56 -16.08
C ARG A 106 10.46 -17.04 -16.32
N LEU A 107 11.28 -17.95 -15.78
CA LEU A 107 11.07 -19.40 -15.88
C LEU A 107 9.89 -19.91 -15.05
N SER A 108 9.61 -19.27 -13.91
CA SER A 108 8.41 -19.54 -13.12
C SER A 108 7.14 -19.16 -13.91
N MET A 109 7.15 -17.97 -14.51
CA MET A 109 6.03 -17.45 -15.31
C MET A 109 5.79 -18.20 -16.61
N SER A 110 6.79 -18.86 -17.19
CA SER A 110 6.62 -19.69 -18.40
C SER A 110 6.04 -21.09 -18.13
N GLY A 111 5.78 -21.45 -16.87
CA GLY A 111 5.23 -22.75 -16.48
C GLY A 111 6.26 -23.89 -16.49
N ILE A 112 7.51 -23.65 -16.89
CA ILE A 112 8.57 -24.68 -16.96
C ILE A 112 8.97 -25.15 -15.54
N LEU A 113 8.83 -24.30 -14.52
CA LEU A 113 9.11 -24.65 -13.12
C LEU A 113 7.96 -25.36 -12.38
N GLN A 114 6.94 -25.90 -13.08
CA GLN A 114 5.86 -26.67 -12.44
C GLN A 114 6.32 -28.01 -11.82
N SER A 115 7.52 -28.50 -12.15
CA SER A 115 8.14 -29.59 -11.41
C SER A 115 8.69 -29.08 -10.08
N GLU A 116 8.09 -29.54 -8.97
CA GLU A 116 8.50 -29.23 -7.60
C GLU A 116 10.01 -29.46 -7.36
N GLN A 117 10.57 -30.51 -7.95
CA GLN A 117 12.00 -30.84 -7.88
C GLN A 117 12.89 -29.78 -8.55
N VAL A 118 12.51 -29.30 -9.75
CA VAL A 118 13.27 -28.30 -10.51
C VAL A 118 13.19 -26.93 -9.84
N GLY A 119 11.97 -26.53 -9.44
CA GLY A 119 11.74 -25.27 -8.73
C GLY A 119 12.46 -25.22 -7.38
N SER A 120 12.46 -26.33 -6.64
CA SER A 120 13.18 -26.45 -5.36
C SER A 120 14.69 -26.33 -5.55
N ALA A 121 15.30 -27.05 -6.50
CA ALA A 121 16.75 -27.02 -6.72
C ALA A 121 17.26 -25.63 -7.18
N ILE A 122 16.53 -24.95 -8.07
CA ILE A 122 16.87 -23.57 -8.49
C ILE A 122 16.70 -22.58 -7.31
N SER A 123 15.67 -22.77 -6.48
CA SER A 123 15.46 -21.96 -5.27
C SER A 123 16.56 -22.19 -4.22
N GLN A 124 17.06 -23.42 -4.08
CA GLN A 124 18.19 -23.75 -3.21
C GLN A 124 19.48 -23.11 -3.72
N PHE A 125 19.77 -23.19 -5.03
CA PHE A 125 20.90 -22.48 -5.64
C PHE A 125 20.88 -20.98 -5.35
N ALA A 126 19.74 -20.32 -5.59
CA ALA A 126 19.60 -18.89 -5.38
C ALA A 126 19.77 -18.48 -3.90
N LYS A 127 19.32 -19.32 -2.95
CA LYS A 127 19.54 -19.12 -1.51
C LYS A 127 20.99 -19.35 -1.08
N GLN A 128 21.65 -20.37 -1.64
CA GLN A 128 23.03 -20.75 -1.29
C GLN A 128 24.05 -19.64 -1.55
N PHE A 129 23.79 -18.78 -2.54
CA PHE A 129 24.66 -17.67 -2.91
C PHE A 129 24.01 -16.29 -2.70
N ALA A 130 22.95 -16.17 -1.89
CA ALA A 130 22.29 -14.89 -1.68
C ALA A 130 23.12 -13.94 -0.79
N ILE A 131 23.54 -12.79 -1.31
CA ILE A 131 23.98 -11.65 -0.49
C ILE A 131 22.77 -10.83 -0.03
N ARG A 132 22.94 -10.10 1.08
CA ARG A 132 21.87 -9.28 1.66
C ARG A 132 21.55 -8.12 0.72
N ASP A 133 20.28 -8.03 0.29
CA ASP A 133 19.83 -6.94 -0.58
C ASP A 133 20.07 -5.58 0.10
N LEU A 134 20.22 -4.50 -0.69
CA LEU A 134 20.30 -3.13 -0.18
C LEU A 134 18.97 -2.76 0.49
N VAL A 135 18.89 -3.01 1.80
CA VAL A 135 17.88 -2.42 2.65
C VAL A 135 18.44 -1.08 3.13
N TYR A 136 17.90 0.03 2.61
CA TYR A 136 18.09 1.36 3.20
C TYR A 136 17.31 1.42 4.52
N ASP A 137 17.82 0.70 5.53
CA ASP A 137 17.26 0.48 6.85
C ASP A 137 18.42 0.56 7.87
N GLU A 138 19.13 1.69 7.81
CA GLU A 138 19.98 2.17 8.91
C GLU A 138 19.06 2.60 10.06
N ARG A 139 18.42 1.63 10.73
CA ARG A 139 17.42 1.90 11.76
C ARG A 139 18.00 2.69 12.94
N ILE A 140 17.68 3.98 13.02
CA ILE A 140 17.98 4.82 14.18
C ILE A 140 16.77 4.85 15.12
N GLY A 141 16.75 3.89 16.07
CA GLY A 141 15.76 3.85 17.16
C GLY A 141 14.36 3.41 16.71
N ASN A 142 13.40 4.34 16.74
CA ASN A 142 11.98 4.07 16.43
C ASN A 142 11.46 4.90 15.24
N GLU A 143 12.35 5.55 14.48
CA GLU A 143 12.05 6.24 13.21
C GLU A 143 10.84 7.19 13.24
N GLY A 144 10.73 7.94 14.34
CA GLY A 144 9.65 8.92 14.55
C GLY A 144 8.30 8.33 14.95
N ALA A 145 8.14 6.99 15.00
CA ALA A 145 6.97 6.35 15.57
C ALA A 145 6.88 6.60 17.09
N PRO A 146 5.66 6.69 17.66
CA PRO A 146 5.49 6.99 19.07
C PRO A 146 6.05 5.88 19.95
N ASN A 147 6.80 6.26 20.99
CA ASN A 147 7.24 5.36 22.04
C ASN A 147 6.06 5.10 23.01
N GLU A 148 5.17 4.19 22.64
CA GLU A 148 3.95 3.86 23.38
C GLU A 148 3.93 2.39 23.86
N THR A 149 3.23 2.13 24.97
CA THR A 149 2.94 0.74 25.40
C THR A 149 1.85 0.12 24.53
N LEU A 150 1.76 -1.22 24.52
CA LEU A 150 0.69 -1.93 23.82
C LEU A 150 -0.72 -1.48 24.27
N GLU A 151 -0.90 -1.11 25.55
CA GLU A 151 -2.17 -0.59 26.06
C GLU A 151 -2.48 0.81 25.49
N ALA A 152 -1.50 1.73 25.52
CA ALA A 152 -1.65 3.06 24.96
C ALA A 152 -1.95 3.00 23.45
N ARG A 153 -1.20 2.15 22.72
CA ARG A 153 -1.46 1.81 21.32
C ARG A 153 -2.88 1.32 21.09
N ASN A 154 -3.32 0.33 21.88
CA ASN A 154 -4.63 -0.26 21.74
C ASN A 154 -5.76 0.76 21.99
N LYS A 155 -5.55 1.71 22.91
CA LYS A 155 -6.45 2.84 23.16
C LYS A 155 -6.49 3.81 21.98
N ARG A 156 -5.35 4.17 21.41
CA ARG A 156 -5.22 5.05 20.23
C ARG A 156 -5.88 4.45 18.98
N MET A 157 -5.60 3.18 18.68
CA MET A 157 -6.15 2.45 17.53
C MET A 157 -7.63 2.07 17.67
N LYS A 158 -8.21 2.10 18.89
CA LYS A 158 -9.56 1.57 19.16
C LYS A 158 -10.63 2.15 18.23
N TRP A 159 -10.62 3.47 18.01
CA TRP A 159 -11.66 4.14 17.21
C TRP A 159 -11.67 3.64 15.76
N TRP A 160 -10.50 3.36 15.19
CA TRP A 160 -10.37 2.89 13.82
C TRP A 160 -10.69 1.39 13.72
N ARG A 161 -10.15 0.57 14.63
CA ARG A 161 -10.45 -0.88 14.71
C ARG A 161 -11.93 -1.19 14.89
N ASP A 162 -12.65 -0.34 15.61
CA ASP A 162 -14.09 -0.48 15.82
C ASP A 162 -14.93 0.22 14.74
N GLY A 163 -14.36 1.23 14.06
CA GLY A 163 -15.04 2.03 13.06
C GLY A 163 -15.28 1.32 11.72
N LYS A 164 -14.37 0.40 11.35
CA LYS A 164 -14.44 -0.56 10.22
C LYS A 164 -14.61 -0.04 8.79
N PHE A 165 -15.38 1.02 8.56
CA PHE A 165 -15.71 1.52 7.23
C PHE A 165 -15.40 3.01 7.10
N GLY A 166 -14.75 3.40 6.00
CA GLY A 166 -14.42 4.78 5.65
C GLY A 166 -14.60 5.08 4.16
N MET A 167 -14.64 6.37 3.82
CA MET A 167 -14.70 6.84 2.42
C MET A 167 -13.39 7.51 1.99
N PHE A 168 -12.82 7.06 0.89
CA PHE A 168 -11.73 7.72 0.18
C PHE A 168 -12.30 8.76 -0.80
N ILE A 169 -11.63 9.89 -0.99
CA ILE A 169 -12.03 10.96 -1.89
C ILE A 169 -10.80 11.36 -2.72
N HIS A 170 -10.77 10.94 -3.99
CA HIS A 170 -9.71 11.33 -4.95
C HIS A 170 -10.19 12.51 -5.81
N TYR A 171 -9.70 13.70 -5.47
CA TYR A 171 -10.03 14.95 -6.13
C TYR A 171 -8.78 15.81 -6.36
N GLY A 172 -8.52 16.15 -7.62
CA GLY A 172 -7.37 16.92 -8.10
C GLY A 172 -7.57 17.35 -9.56
N LEU A 173 -6.54 17.89 -10.23
CA LEU A 173 -6.68 18.41 -11.59
C LEU A 173 -7.08 17.33 -12.60
N TYR A 174 -6.68 16.08 -12.36
CA TYR A 174 -7.13 14.90 -13.09
C TYR A 174 -8.66 14.74 -13.12
N SER A 175 -9.40 15.20 -12.10
CA SER A 175 -10.88 15.22 -12.14
C SER A 175 -11.40 16.18 -13.21
N GLY A 176 -10.65 17.25 -13.55
CA GLY A 176 -10.93 18.13 -14.68
C GLY A 176 -10.65 17.47 -16.03
N LEU A 177 -9.65 16.59 -16.09
CA LEU A 177 -9.36 15.78 -17.28
C LEU A 177 -10.43 14.69 -17.50
N ALA A 178 -10.98 14.13 -16.43
CA ALA A 178 -12.11 13.18 -16.47
C ALA A 178 -11.85 11.93 -17.33
N GLY A 179 -10.58 11.48 -17.40
CA GLY A 179 -10.15 10.35 -18.23
C GLY A 179 -9.78 10.71 -19.68
N GLU A 180 -9.78 11.99 -20.05
CA GLU A 180 -9.43 12.45 -21.40
C GLU A 180 -8.34 13.53 -21.35
N PHE A 181 -7.34 13.40 -22.21
CA PHE A 181 -6.24 14.36 -22.35
C PHE A 181 -5.81 14.43 -23.83
N GLN A 182 -5.75 15.64 -24.38
CA GLN A 182 -5.37 15.92 -25.78
C GLN A 182 -6.18 15.13 -26.82
N GLY A 183 -7.48 14.92 -26.57
CA GLY A 183 -8.38 14.16 -27.45
C GLY A 183 -8.25 12.63 -27.32
N LYS A 184 -7.34 12.13 -26.48
CA LYS A 184 -7.15 10.70 -26.21
C LYS A 184 -7.82 10.30 -24.90
N GLN A 185 -8.57 9.21 -24.93
CA GLN A 185 -9.14 8.56 -23.74
C GLN A 185 -8.08 7.70 -23.03
N TYR A 186 -8.12 7.69 -21.71
CA TYR A 186 -7.27 6.89 -20.82
C TYR A 186 -8.15 6.10 -19.86
N GLU A 187 -7.90 4.79 -19.77
CA GLU A 187 -8.65 3.86 -18.92
C GLU A 187 -7.76 3.30 -17.80
N GLY A 188 -8.36 3.15 -16.61
CA GLY A 188 -7.67 2.67 -15.41
C GLY A 188 -6.82 3.78 -14.78
N CYS A 189 -6.94 3.94 -13.46
CA CYS A 189 -6.15 4.88 -12.66
C CYS A 189 -6.02 6.27 -13.31
N VAL A 190 -7.14 6.94 -13.63
CA VAL A 190 -7.12 8.19 -14.44
C VAL A 190 -6.46 9.38 -13.75
N GLU A 191 -6.27 9.30 -12.43
CA GLU A 191 -5.41 10.19 -11.65
C GLU A 191 -3.91 10.08 -12.01
N TRP A 192 -3.52 9.06 -12.79
CA TRP A 192 -2.19 8.88 -13.38
C TRP A 192 -2.07 9.37 -14.84
N ILE A 193 -3.08 10.04 -15.39
CA ILE A 193 -3.12 10.43 -16.81
C ILE A 193 -1.90 11.26 -17.26
N GLN A 194 -1.25 12.04 -16.38
CA GLN A 194 0.04 12.70 -16.70
C GLN A 194 1.16 11.69 -16.97
N MET A 195 1.30 10.67 -16.11
CA MET A 195 2.28 9.59 -16.28
C MET A 195 1.96 8.78 -17.54
N GLN A 196 0.70 8.36 -17.71
CA GLN A 196 0.25 7.54 -18.85
C GLN A 196 0.37 8.26 -20.21
N SER A 197 0.22 9.59 -20.25
CA SER A 197 0.45 10.40 -21.45
C SER A 197 1.92 10.74 -21.69
N GLY A 198 2.76 10.61 -20.66
CA GLY A 198 4.13 11.08 -20.67
C GLY A 198 4.25 12.61 -20.75
N ALA A 199 3.21 13.37 -20.42
CA ALA A 199 3.21 14.82 -20.53
C ALA A 199 4.16 15.49 -19.53
N ASP A 200 4.92 16.49 -20.01
CA ASP A 200 5.64 17.42 -19.13
C ASP A 200 4.67 18.28 -18.31
N PHE A 201 5.20 18.95 -17.29
CA PHE A 201 4.42 19.80 -16.38
C PHE A 201 3.64 20.91 -17.08
N ASP A 202 4.26 21.68 -17.98
CA ASP A 202 3.60 22.84 -18.59
C ASP A 202 2.47 22.39 -19.53
N THR A 203 2.71 21.32 -20.30
CA THR A 203 1.69 20.67 -21.12
C THR A 203 0.52 20.16 -20.29
N TYR A 204 0.79 19.43 -19.19
CA TYR A 204 -0.24 18.93 -18.28
C TYR A 204 -1.05 20.07 -17.63
N LYS A 205 -0.33 21.02 -17.02
CA LYS A 205 -0.88 22.18 -16.31
C LYS A 205 -1.77 23.04 -17.21
N LYS A 206 -1.35 23.30 -18.44
CA LYS A 206 -2.07 24.12 -19.43
C LYS A 206 -3.46 23.56 -19.74
N GLU A 207 -3.62 22.24 -19.73
CA GLU A 207 -4.89 21.59 -20.04
C GLU A 207 -5.72 21.27 -18.80
N ALA A 208 -5.09 20.73 -17.75
CA ALA A 208 -5.79 20.29 -16.54
C ALA A 208 -6.33 21.48 -15.71
N LEU A 209 -5.58 22.58 -15.58
CA LEU A 209 -6.03 23.73 -14.80
C LEU A 209 -7.33 24.37 -15.32
N PRO A 210 -7.52 24.70 -16.62
CA PRO A 210 -8.77 25.32 -17.08
C PRO A 210 -10.00 24.42 -16.94
N ARG A 211 -9.81 23.10 -17.00
CA ARG A 211 -10.88 22.10 -16.91
C ARG A 211 -11.32 21.84 -15.46
N PHE A 212 -10.40 21.94 -14.50
CA PHE A 212 -10.70 21.84 -13.08
C PHE A 212 -11.44 23.09 -12.56
N LYS A 213 -12.67 22.95 -12.05
CA LYS A 213 -13.57 24.07 -11.72
C LYS A 213 -14.27 23.93 -10.36
N PRO A 214 -13.53 23.66 -9.27
CA PRO A 214 -14.10 23.41 -7.95
C PRO A 214 -15.08 24.48 -7.49
N GLN A 215 -16.13 24.06 -6.80
CA GLN A 215 -17.09 24.92 -6.13
C GLN A 215 -16.97 24.81 -4.60
N SER A 216 -17.22 25.92 -3.91
CA SER A 216 -17.27 25.96 -2.45
C SER A 216 -18.47 25.18 -1.92
N GLY A 217 -18.31 24.52 -0.78
CA GLY A 217 -19.35 23.76 -0.09
C GLY A 217 -19.50 22.31 -0.56
N MET A 218 -18.80 21.89 -1.63
CA MET A 218 -18.85 20.50 -2.12
C MET A 218 -18.32 19.50 -1.09
N ALA A 219 -17.29 19.88 -0.33
CA ALA A 219 -16.70 19.01 0.70
C ALA A 219 -17.67 18.64 1.83
N GLU A 220 -18.67 19.48 2.13
CA GLU A 220 -19.73 19.11 3.08
C GLU A 220 -20.62 17.98 2.52
N GLN A 221 -20.89 17.96 1.21
CA GLN A 221 -21.67 16.91 0.58
C GLN A 221 -20.95 15.56 0.62
N TRP A 222 -19.64 15.53 0.43
CA TRP A 222 -18.82 14.31 0.53
C TRP A 222 -18.89 13.71 1.94
N VAL A 223 -18.64 14.53 2.96
CA VAL A 223 -18.67 14.10 4.37
C VAL A 223 -20.09 13.69 4.81
N LYS A 224 -21.12 14.37 4.30
CA LYS A 224 -22.51 14.00 4.55
C LYS A 224 -22.86 12.65 3.93
N LEU A 225 -22.51 12.39 2.67
CA LEU A 225 -22.72 11.09 2.01
C LEU A 225 -21.99 9.97 2.76
N ALA A 226 -20.74 10.19 3.15
CA ALA A 226 -19.98 9.24 3.96
C ALA A 226 -20.71 8.89 5.27
N LYS A 227 -21.23 9.90 5.97
CA LYS A 227 -22.00 9.69 7.20
C LYS A 227 -23.34 8.97 6.96
N GLU A 228 -24.05 9.28 5.88
CA GLU A 228 -25.29 8.59 5.48
C GLU A 228 -25.04 7.11 5.14
N ALA A 229 -23.88 6.78 4.58
CA ALA A 229 -23.45 5.41 4.27
C ALA A 229 -22.95 4.60 5.49
N GLY A 230 -22.71 5.25 6.64
CA GLY A 230 -22.12 4.62 7.82
C GLY A 230 -20.59 4.65 7.87
N CYS A 231 -19.92 5.44 7.05
CA CYS A 231 -18.48 5.66 7.22
C CYS A 231 -18.20 6.36 8.57
N THR A 232 -17.14 5.94 9.26
CA THR A 232 -16.70 6.51 10.55
C THR A 232 -15.49 7.44 10.40
N TYR A 233 -14.81 7.35 9.27
CA TYR A 233 -13.72 8.22 8.83
C TYR A 233 -13.83 8.51 7.34
N THR A 234 -13.16 9.56 6.89
CA THR A 234 -12.96 9.86 5.47
C THR A 234 -11.49 10.18 5.22
N VAL A 235 -11.02 9.99 3.99
CA VAL A 235 -9.64 10.28 3.57
C VAL A 235 -9.68 11.10 2.29
N LEU A 236 -9.24 12.36 2.34
CA LEU A 236 -9.18 13.25 1.16
C LEU A 236 -7.76 13.31 0.61
N THR A 237 -7.61 13.28 -0.72
CA THR A 237 -6.34 13.64 -1.40
C THR A 237 -5.98 15.10 -1.14
N SER A 238 -5.17 15.36 -0.11
CA SER A 238 -4.64 16.71 0.19
C SER A 238 -3.61 17.17 -0.86
N ARG A 239 -2.95 16.20 -1.51
CA ARG A 239 -2.14 16.32 -2.73
C ARG A 239 -2.01 14.93 -3.35
N HIS A 240 -2.01 14.84 -4.68
CA HIS A 240 -1.72 13.61 -5.43
C HIS A 240 -0.35 13.70 -6.13
N HIS A 241 0.09 12.65 -6.83
CA HIS A 241 1.38 12.61 -7.51
C HIS A 241 1.59 13.75 -8.53
N GLU A 242 0.52 14.35 -9.05
CA GLU A 242 0.58 15.57 -9.88
C GLU A 242 1.11 16.81 -9.13
N GLY A 243 1.35 16.75 -7.81
CA GLY A 243 1.93 17.84 -7.03
C GLY A 243 1.00 19.00 -6.68
N PHE A 244 -0.24 18.97 -7.16
CA PHE A 244 -1.21 20.02 -6.89
C PHE A 244 -1.73 19.94 -5.45
N ASN A 245 -1.40 20.95 -4.65
CA ASN A 245 -1.83 21.00 -3.25
C ASN A 245 -3.28 21.48 -3.14
N MET A 246 -4.14 20.69 -2.49
CA MET A 246 -5.56 20.96 -2.28
C MET A 246 -5.87 21.86 -1.06
N PHE A 247 -4.82 22.53 -0.55
CA PHE A 247 -4.85 23.47 0.56
C PHE A 247 -4.03 24.74 0.25
N GLU A 248 -4.24 25.81 1.02
CA GLU A 248 -3.43 27.03 0.93
C GLU A 248 -2.03 26.78 1.53
N THR A 249 -0.97 27.02 0.74
CA THR A 249 0.43 26.92 1.20
C THR A 249 1.29 28.05 0.61
N PRO A 250 2.16 28.70 1.41
CA PRO A 250 3.06 29.73 0.92
C PRO A 250 4.28 29.17 0.17
N PHE A 251 4.59 27.88 0.35
CA PHE A 251 5.84 27.28 -0.12
C PHE A 251 5.85 26.95 -1.62
N TYR A 252 4.69 26.74 -2.25
CA TYR A 252 4.60 26.53 -3.70
C TYR A 252 3.28 27.04 -4.27
N SER A 253 3.36 27.82 -5.35
CA SER A 253 2.20 28.51 -5.94
C SER A 253 1.23 27.59 -6.71
N PHE A 254 1.63 26.34 -6.96
CA PHE A 254 0.80 25.31 -7.58
C PHE A 254 -0.11 24.65 -6.53
N ASN A 255 -1.09 25.44 -6.07
CA ASN A 255 -2.08 25.02 -5.08
C ASN A 255 -3.48 25.57 -5.43
N VAL A 256 -4.52 24.90 -4.94
CA VAL A 256 -5.92 25.23 -5.26
C VAL A 256 -6.33 26.62 -4.81
N LYS A 257 -5.76 27.13 -3.71
CA LYS A 257 -6.08 28.48 -3.24
C LYS A 257 -5.59 29.55 -4.21
N ASN A 258 -4.35 29.44 -4.68
CA ASN A 258 -3.77 30.38 -5.64
C ASN A 258 -4.35 30.22 -7.05
N GLN A 259 -4.66 29.01 -7.50
CA GLN A 259 -5.14 28.76 -8.86
C GLN A 259 -6.68 28.85 -9.01
N LYS A 260 -7.45 28.76 -7.91
CA LYS A 260 -8.93 28.71 -7.92
C LYS A 260 -9.63 29.55 -6.85
N GLY A 261 -8.89 30.17 -5.92
CA GLY A 261 -9.45 31.02 -4.85
C GLY A 261 -10.06 30.28 -3.66
N ILE A 262 -10.22 28.95 -3.74
CA ILE A 262 -10.88 28.09 -2.75
C ILE A 262 -9.83 27.23 -2.04
N ASP A 263 -10.01 26.97 -0.74
CA ASP A 263 -9.21 26.01 0.03
C ASP A 263 -10.09 24.79 0.36
N ILE A 264 -9.92 23.71 -0.41
CA ILE A 264 -10.78 22.52 -0.37
C ILE A 264 -10.57 21.71 0.91
N VAL A 265 -9.32 21.58 1.34
CA VAL A 265 -8.95 20.90 2.59
C VAL A 265 -9.51 21.64 3.81
N LYS A 266 -9.57 22.99 3.79
CA LYS A 266 -10.22 23.78 4.85
C LYS A 266 -11.70 23.50 4.96
N GLU A 267 -12.42 23.49 3.82
CA GLU A 267 -13.85 23.16 3.79
C GLU A 267 -14.11 21.72 4.25
N TYR A 268 -13.31 20.77 3.78
CA TYR A 268 -13.36 19.36 4.19
C TYR A 268 -13.10 19.19 5.70
N SER A 269 -12.09 19.86 6.26
CA SER A 269 -11.77 19.79 7.69
C SER A 269 -12.89 20.39 8.55
N ALA A 270 -13.48 21.51 8.09
CA ALA A 270 -14.65 22.11 8.72
C ALA A 270 -15.89 21.19 8.66
N ALA A 271 -16.15 20.56 7.52
CA ALA A 271 -17.23 19.58 7.36
C ALA A 271 -17.03 18.36 8.27
N CYS A 272 -15.81 17.81 8.34
CA CYS A 272 -15.51 16.70 9.24
C CYS A 272 -15.77 17.07 10.71
N LYS A 273 -15.32 18.26 11.14
CA LYS A 273 -15.61 18.79 12.47
C LYS A 273 -17.12 18.97 12.71
N LYS A 274 -17.86 19.53 11.74
CA LYS A 274 -19.32 19.77 11.80
C LYS A 274 -20.11 18.48 11.97
N HIS A 275 -19.74 17.42 11.25
CA HIS A 275 -20.48 16.16 11.24
C HIS A 275 -19.96 15.10 12.22
N GLY A 276 -18.89 15.39 12.97
CA GLY A 276 -18.26 14.44 13.90
C GLY A 276 -17.47 13.32 13.22
N MET A 277 -17.05 13.55 11.97
CA MET A 277 -16.29 12.61 11.16
C MET A 277 -14.80 12.66 11.53
N LYS A 278 -14.15 11.50 11.50
CA LYS A 278 -12.69 11.40 11.59
C LYS A 278 -12.06 11.88 10.28
N ALA A 279 -11.15 12.85 10.38
CA ALA A 279 -10.56 13.54 9.24
C ALA A 279 -9.22 12.91 8.87
N GLY A 280 -9.17 12.28 7.69
CA GLY A 280 -7.99 11.66 7.12
C GLY A 280 -7.48 12.42 5.91
N TYR A 281 -6.18 12.45 5.73
CA TYR A 281 -5.55 13.05 4.57
C TYR A 281 -4.66 12.04 3.87
N TYR A 282 -4.99 11.74 2.62
CA TYR A 282 -4.02 11.17 1.71
C TYR A 282 -3.01 12.23 1.35
N PHE A 283 -1.73 11.86 1.40
CA PHE A 283 -0.61 12.75 1.15
C PHE A 283 0.40 12.02 0.27
N SER A 284 0.38 12.34 -1.02
CA SER A 284 1.39 11.86 -1.95
C SER A 284 2.79 12.22 -1.45
N LEU A 285 3.72 11.29 -1.55
CA LEU A 285 5.16 11.50 -1.32
C LEU A 285 5.85 11.94 -2.62
N LEU A 286 5.36 11.43 -3.76
CA LEU A 286 5.79 11.83 -5.10
C LEU A 286 5.29 13.24 -5.43
N ASP A 287 6.05 13.95 -6.27
CA ASP A 287 5.60 15.16 -6.95
C ASP A 287 6.18 15.24 -8.36
N TRP A 288 5.37 14.87 -9.35
CA TRP A 288 5.76 14.89 -10.76
C TRP A 288 6.10 16.29 -11.28
N ASN A 289 5.72 17.35 -10.57
CA ASN A 289 5.71 18.70 -11.09
C ASN A 289 6.57 19.70 -10.29
N HIS A 290 6.92 19.42 -9.03
CA HIS A 290 7.86 20.23 -8.25
C HIS A 290 9.28 20.20 -8.88
N PRO A 291 10.00 21.35 -8.97
CA PRO A 291 11.33 21.39 -9.56
C PRO A 291 12.36 20.61 -8.73
N ASP A 292 12.33 20.64 -7.40
CA ASP A 292 13.34 19.94 -6.60
C ASP A 292 13.14 18.42 -6.49
N TYR A 293 12.01 17.85 -6.93
CA TYR A 293 11.76 16.41 -6.86
C TYR A 293 12.63 15.65 -7.86
N ASP A 294 13.44 14.70 -7.38
CA ASP A 294 14.30 13.87 -8.22
C ASP A 294 14.05 12.37 -7.99
N PRO A 295 13.40 11.68 -8.93
CA PRO A 295 13.21 10.22 -8.90
C PRO A 295 14.32 9.45 -9.64
N THR A 296 15.39 10.10 -10.11
CA THR A 296 16.40 9.47 -10.99
C THR A 296 17.02 8.22 -10.35
N GLY A 297 17.07 7.12 -11.11
CA GLY A 297 17.67 5.85 -10.67
C GLY A 297 16.84 5.02 -9.66
N SER A 298 15.80 5.60 -9.06
CA SER A 298 14.96 4.93 -8.06
C SER A 298 14.09 3.79 -8.61
N GLY A 299 13.60 3.93 -9.84
CA GLY A 299 12.55 3.08 -10.42
C GLY A 299 11.13 3.60 -10.19
N ILE A 300 10.93 4.65 -9.38
CA ILE A 300 9.62 5.23 -9.11
C ILE A 300 9.09 5.99 -10.34
N SER A 301 7.78 5.96 -10.53
CA SER A 301 7.15 6.47 -11.74
C SER A 301 7.22 8.00 -11.84
N TYR A 302 7.66 8.49 -13.00
CA TYR A 302 7.78 9.91 -13.32
C TYR A 302 7.48 10.14 -14.82
N PRO A 303 6.75 11.20 -15.21
CA PRO A 303 6.38 11.44 -16.60
C PRO A 303 7.60 11.61 -17.52
N GLU A 304 7.64 10.86 -18.63
CA GLU A 304 8.77 10.86 -19.57
C GLU A 304 9.07 12.26 -20.15
N GLY A 305 8.03 13.07 -20.37
CA GLY A 305 8.13 14.45 -20.85
C GLY A 305 8.93 15.37 -19.94
N ASN A 306 8.95 15.14 -18.62
CA ASN A 306 9.81 15.92 -17.72
C ASN A 306 11.30 15.63 -17.94
N TYR A 307 11.69 14.37 -18.21
CA TYR A 307 13.06 14.03 -18.61
C TYR A 307 13.44 14.64 -19.97
N LYS A 308 12.49 14.70 -20.91
CA LYS A 308 12.70 15.36 -22.23
C LYS A 308 12.88 16.87 -22.06
N ALA A 309 12.00 17.52 -21.30
CA ALA A 309 12.09 18.94 -20.98
C ALA A 309 13.41 19.30 -20.27
N GLN A 310 13.94 18.44 -19.41
CA GLN A 310 15.26 18.64 -18.78
C GLN A 310 16.41 18.57 -19.80
N LYS A 311 16.42 17.55 -20.67
CA LYS A 311 17.43 17.42 -21.75
C LYS A 311 17.39 18.58 -22.75
N GLU A 312 16.22 19.19 -22.93
CA GLU A 312 16.00 20.36 -23.79
C GLU A 312 16.26 21.70 -23.08
N GLY A 313 16.67 21.71 -21.80
CA GLY A 313 16.92 22.92 -21.02
C GLY A 313 15.66 23.72 -20.66
N LYS A 314 14.46 23.12 -20.81
CA LYS A 314 13.16 23.73 -20.47
C LYS A 314 12.76 23.51 -19.01
N ARG A 315 13.36 22.54 -18.33
CA ARG A 315 13.11 22.17 -16.93
C ARG A 315 14.44 21.90 -16.23
N GLU A 316 14.53 22.24 -14.95
CA GLU A 316 15.58 21.73 -14.07
C GLU A 316 14.93 20.90 -12.94
N PHE A 317 15.58 19.80 -12.57
CA PHE A 317 15.32 19.02 -11.37
C PHE A 317 16.57 18.23 -10.98
N GLY A 318 16.64 17.76 -9.73
CA GLY A 318 17.84 17.09 -9.18
C GLY A 318 18.20 17.45 -7.73
N HIS A 319 17.32 18.12 -6.99
CA HIS A 319 17.64 18.71 -5.68
C HIS A 319 16.83 18.06 -4.54
N HIS A 320 16.87 16.74 -4.46
CA HIS A 320 15.92 15.99 -3.64
C HIS A 320 15.93 16.33 -2.15
N ASP A 321 17.07 16.76 -1.58
CA ASP A 321 17.11 17.25 -0.20
C ASP A 321 16.27 18.52 0.02
N ARG A 322 16.24 19.44 -0.96
CA ARG A 322 15.33 20.60 -0.92
C ARG A 322 13.86 20.16 -1.06
N TYR A 323 13.59 19.11 -1.83
CA TYR A 323 12.26 18.52 -1.90
C TYR A 323 11.82 17.93 -0.56
N LYS A 324 12.70 17.26 0.19
CA LYS A 324 12.38 16.76 1.54
C LYS A 324 12.07 17.90 2.53
N GLU A 325 12.78 19.02 2.45
CA GLU A 325 12.43 20.23 3.21
C GLU A 325 11.03 20.76 2.83
N TYR A 326 10.77 20.99 1.54
CA TYR A 326 9.46 21.40 1.02
C TYR A 326 8.33 20.46 1.45
N LEU A 327 8.55 19.13 1.36
CA LEU A 327 7.61 18.09 1.73
C LEU A 327 7.20 18.19 3.20
N SER A 328 8.19 18.42 4.08
CA SER A 328 7.97 18.62 5.51
C SER A 328 7.33 19.97 5.85
N ASP A 329 7.64 21.02 5.09
CA ASP A 329 7.07 22.35 5.28
C ASP A 329 5.57 22.38 4.91
N ILE A 330 5.19 21.84 3.73
CA ILE A 330 3.77 21.76 3.34
C ILE A 330 2.99 20.80 4.23
N PHE A 331 3.62 19.72 4.73
CA PHE A 331 2.99 18.85 5.73
C PHE A 331 2.78 19.59 7.05
N GLY A 332 3.75 20.40 7.48
CA GLY A 332 3.60 21.33 8.61
C GLY A 332 2.43 22.30 8.45
N VAL A 333 2.19 22.83 7.25
CA VAL A 333 1.00 23.67 6.94
C VAL A 333 -0.29 22.87 7.14
N LEU A 334 -0.36 21.65 6.60
CA LEU A 334 -1.52 20.75 6.75
C LEU A 334 -1.83 20.50 8.23
N LEU A 335 -0.81 20.13 9.01
CA LEU A 335 -0.95 19.84 10.44
C LEU A 335 -1.28 21.07 11.30
N ASN A 336 -0.84 22.27 10.90
CA ASN A 336 -1.08 23.47 11.71
C ASN A 336 -2.46 24.09 11.50
N ASN A 337 -3.03 23.94 10.29
CA ASN A 337 -4.25 24.63 9.91
C ASN A 337 -5.53 23.78 10.00
N TYR A 338 -5.42 22.45 10.00
CA TYR A 338 -6.57 21.54 9.83
C TYR A 338 -6.61 20.44 10.89
N LYS A 339 -7.81 19.97 11.23
CA LYS A 339 -8.01 18.80 12.12
C LYS A 339 -7.51 17.54 11.42
N VAL A 340 -6.57 16.81 12.03
CA VAL A 340 -6.06 15.51 11.56
C VAL A 340 -6.37 14.41 12.57
N ASP A 341 -6.93 13.29 12.10
CA ASP A 341 -7.03 12.02 12.85
C ASP A 341 -6.28 10.87 12.15
N LEU A 342 -6.00 10.98 10.85
CA LEU A 342 -5.38 9.94 10.03
C LEU A 342 -4.50 10.57 8.94
N VAL A 343 -3.32 10.00 8.67
CA VAL A 343 -2.53 10.32 7.46
C VAL A 343 -2.28 9.06 6.64
N TRP A 344 -2.55 9.14 5.34
CA TRP A 344 -2.45 8.04 4.39
C TRP A 344 -1.36 8.39 3.37
N TRP A 345 -0.14 7.91 3.62
CA TRP A 345 1.03 8.19 2.78
C TRP A 345 0.97 7.42 1.47
N ASP A 346 1.54 7.97 0.40
CA ASP A 346 1.55 7.26 -0.89
C ASP A 346 2.62 7.77 -1.88
N PHE A 347 3.63 7.00 -2.28
CA PHE A 347 4.07 5.73 -1.71
C PHE A 347 5.57 5.58 -1.92
N SER A 348 6.12 4.56 -1.28
CA SER A 348 7.53 4.21 -1.36
C SER A 348 7.76 2.98 -2.22
N GLN A 349 8.95 2.87 -2.78
CA GLN A 349 9.43 1.70 -3.50
C GLN A 349 10.70 1.14 -2.85
N PRO A 350 11.14 -0.10 -3.17
CA PRO A 350 12.27 -0.74 -2.47
C PRO A 350 13.56 0.10 -2.42
N LYS A 351 13.85 0.88 -3.48
CA LYS A 351 15.02 1.76 -3.58
C LYS A 351 14.76 3.23 -3.19
N PHE A 352 13.55 3.55 -2.76
CA PHE A 352 13.09 4.94 -2.57
C PHE A 352 12.01 4.99 -1.49
N GLN A 353 12.47 5.01 -0.25
CA GLN A 353 11.65 4.85 0.96
C GLN A 353 12.32 5.50 2.18
N GLY A 354 11.57 5.61 3.28
CA GLY A 354 12.08 5.99 4.59
C GLY A 354 12.72 7.39 4.64
N ASP A 355 13.71 7.57 5.51
CA ASP A 355 14.43 8.84 5.65
C ASP A 355 15.23 9.24 4.40
N TYR A 356 15.78 8.26 3.68
CA TYR A 356 16.56 8.48 2.46
C TYR A 356 15.76 9.29 1.42
N ALA A 357 14.56 8.82 1.07
CA ALA A 357 13.70 9.48 0.08
C ALA A 357 12.82 10.59 0.68
N TRP A 358 12.30 10.43 1.90
CA TRP A 358 11.19 11.27 2.36
C TRP A 358 11.47 12.09 3.62
N GLY A 359 12.56 11.80 4.35
CA GLY A 359 12.69 12.28 5.73
C GLY A 359 11.56 11.74 6.62
N ALA A 360 11.19 10.47 6.43
CA ALA A 360 10.07 9.81 7.11
C ALA A 360 10.05 10.01 8.63
N THR A 361 11.20 9.94 9.32
CA THR A 361 11.31 10.21 10.76
C THR A 361 10.85 11.62 11.11
N ARG A 362 11.20 12.63 10.30
CA ARG A 362 10.77 14.03 10.51
C ARG A 362 9.27 14.19 10.29
N LEU A 363 8.73 13.61 9.22
CA LEU A 363 7.29 13.62 8.93
C LEU A 363 6.47 12.94 10.05
N MET A 364 6.91 11.77 10.49
CA MET A 364 6.26 11.02 11.58
C MET A 364 6.32 11.78 12.91
N LYS A 365 7.48 12.38 13.25
CA LYS A 365 7.58 13.24 14.43
C LYS A 365 6.64 14.45 14.35
N GLN A 366 6.61 15.16 13.22
CA GLN A 366 5.67 16.29 13.03
C GLN A 366 4.21 15.85 13.27
N LEU A 367 3.81 14.69 12.74
CA LEU A 367 2.46 14.14 12.95
C LEU A 367 2.18 13.85 14.42
N PHE A 368 3.02 13.07 15.09
CA PHE A 368 2.73 12.59 16.45
C PHE A 368 3.00 13.64 17.54
N ASP A 369 3.96 14.55 17.34
CA ASP A 369 4.20 15.67 18.26
C ASP A 369 3.01 16.67 18.24
N LYS A 370 2.32 16.82 17.10
CA LYS A 370 1.12 17.67 16.96
C LYS A 370 -0.19 16.95 17.30
N TYR A 371 -0.34 15.71 16.82
CA TYR A 371 -1.54 14.87 16.95
C TYR A 371 -1.18 13.49 17.52
N PRO A 372 -0.89 13.39 18.84
CA PRO A 372 -0.47 12.13 19.46
C PRO A 372 -1.54 11.02 19.44
N ASN A 373 -2.78 11.32 19.04
CA ASN A 373 -3.87 10.37 18.85
C ASN A 373 -4.20 10.08 17.38
N ALA A 374 -3.46 10.68 16.43
CA ALA A 374 -3.60 10.34 15.02
C ALA A 374 -3.09 8.92 14.75
N ILE A 375 -3.40 8.40 13.56
CA ILE A 375 -2.85 7.14 13.04
C ILE A 375 -2.29 7.34 11.63
N GLN A 376 -1.42 6.43 11.19
CA GLN A 376 -0.91 6.46 9.82
C GLN A 376 -0.79 5.08 9.17
N ASN A 377 -0.90 5.05 7.84
CA ASN A 377 -0.60 3.83 7.08
C ASN A 377 0.92 3.53 7.02
N ASN A 378 1.30 2.44 6.37
CA ASN A 378 2.69 1.97 6.33
C ASN A 378 3.54 2.43 5.12
N ARG A 379 3.02 3.31 4.26
CA ARG A 379 3.55 3.57 2.90
C ARG A 379 4.68 4.62 2.82
N LEU A 380 5.12 5.19 3.95
CA LEU A 380 6.44 5.83 4.07
C LEU A 380 7.60 4.84 3.84
N TYR A 381 7.31 3.55 3.92
CA TYR A 381 8.23 2.46 3.64
C TYR A 381 7.64 1.53 2.59
N HIS A 382 8.51 0.85 1.83
CA HIS A 382 8.05 -0.23 0.96
C HIS A 382 7.49 -1.38 1.81
N SER A 383 6.43 -2.01 1.30
CA SER A 383 5.86 -3.23 1.88
C SER A 383 5.41 -4.17 0.79
N ASP A 384 5.72 -5.45 0.94
CA ASP A 384 5.40 -6.56 0.03
C ASP A 384 3.89 -6.92 0.01
N ASN A 385 3.01 -5.93 0.10
CA ASN A 385 1.57 -6.11 0.28
C ASN A 385 0.78 -6.04 -1.05
N HIS A 386 1.46 -5.93 -2.20
CA HIS A 386 0.82 -6.14 -3.49
C HIS A 386 0.57 -7.63 -3.76
N LEU A 387 -0.49 -7.93 -4.52
CA LEU A 387 -0.87 -9.28 -4.97
C LEU A 387 0.31 -10.09 -5.56
N SER A 388 1.24 -9.43 -6.24
CA SER A 388 2.42 -10.03 -6.85
C SER A 388 3.53 -10.45 -5.87
N GLU A 389 3.41 -10.14 -4.57
CA GLU A 389 4.50 -10.20 -3.59
C GLU A 389 4.22 -11.12 -2.38
N GLY A 390 3.11 -11.87 -2.43
CA GLY A 390 2.80 -12.96 -1.48
C GLY A 390 1.65 -12.69 -0.51
N GLY A 391 0.87 -11.62 -0.72
CA GLY A 391 -0.28 -11.26 0.11
C GLY A 391 0.06 -10.30 1.25
N ILE A 392 -0.95 -9.90 2.02
CA ILE A 392 -0.81 -8.87 3.04
C ILE A 392 -0.03 -9.41 4.25
N LYS A 393 1.07 -8.74 4.58
CA LYS A 393 1.83 -8.94 5.82
C LYS A 393 1.50 -7.80 6.80
N VAL A 394 1.40 -8.12 8.08
CA VAL A 394 1.26 -7.10 9.15
C VAL A 394 2.56 -6.31 9.23
N THR A 395 2.47 -5.00 9.09
CA THR A 395 3.64 -4.12 9.10
C THR A 395 4.25 -4.02 10.51
N PRO A 396 5.58 -3.91 10.65
CA PRO A 396 6.19 -3.47 11.90
C PRO A 396 5.66 -2.08 12.29
N THR A 397 5.31 -1.87 13.57
CA THR A 397 4.67 -0.62 14.04
C THR A 397 5.49 0.64 13.86
N TRP A 398 6.81 0.51 13.64
CA TRP A 398 7.69 1.64 13.34
C TRP A 398 7.54 2.14 11.89
N LYS A 399 7.08 1.29 10.95
CA LYS A 399 6.80 1.68 9.57
C LYS A 399 5.43 2.34 9.39
N GLY A 400 4.50 2.12 10.33
CA GLY A 400 3.13 2.62 10.29
C GLY A 400 2.22 1.92 11.29
N ASP A 401 1.02 2.47 11.51
CA ASP A 401 0.05 1.91 12.44
C ASP A 401 -0.77 0.75 11.89
N TYR A 402 -0.86 0.60 10.57
CA TYR A 402 -1.61 -0.46 9.92
C TYR A 402 -1.08 -0.73 8.51
N SER A 403 -1.24 -1.97 8.05
CA SER A 403 -0.89 -2.38 6.68
C SER A 403 -1.95 -1.93 5.66
N THR A 404 -1.56 -1.45 4.50
CA THR A 404 -2.47 -1.23 3.37
C THR A 404 -2.50 -2.43 2.44
N ALA A 405 -3.71 -2.82 2.02
CA ALA A 405 -3.99 -3.70 0.91
C ALA A 405 -4.73 -2.92 -0.17
N GLU A 406 -4.36 -3.12 -1.43
CA GLU A 406 -4.96 -2.41 -2.55
C GLU A 406 -5.53 -3.43 -3.54
N HIS A 407 -6.80 -3.28 -3.89
CA HIS A 407 -7.55 -4.17 -4.78
C HIS A 407 -7.60 -5.66 -4.36
N HIS A 408 -7.25 -5.99 -3.12
CA HIS A 408 -7.24 -7.36 -2.60
C HIS A 408 -7.77 -7.46 -1.17
N VAL A 409 -8.45 -8.58 -0.90
CA VAL A 409 -8.87 -9.02 0.43
C VAL A 409 -8.18 -10.37 0.68
N PRO A 410 -7.46 -10.56 1.80
CA PRO A 410 -6.67 -11.76 2.02
C PRO A 410 -7.55 -13.01 2.03
N ALA A 411 -7.01 -14.17 1.70
CA ALA A 411 -7.79 -15.43 1.64
C ALA A 411 -8.25 -15.93 3.02
N LYS A 412 -7.63 -15.45 4.11
CA LYS A 412 -7.96 -15.75 5.51
C LYS A 412 -7.87 -14.48 6.36
N GLY A 413 -8.39 -14.54 7.58
CA GLY A 413 -8.18 -13.49 8.58
C GLY A 413 -6.69 -13.28 8.90
N ILE A 414 -6.32 -12.03 9.15
CA ILE A 414 -4.96 -11.63 9.56
C ILE A 414 -5.03 -11.09 10.98
N ASP A 415 -4.19 -11.61 11.87
CA ASP A 415 -4.05 -11.09 13.24
C ASP A 415 -3.15 -9.85 13.25
N GLY A 416 -3.76 -8.69 12.93
CA GLY A 416 -3.09 -7.40 12.90
C GLY A 416 -3.98 -6.29 12.33
N ASP A 417 -3.50 -5.06 12.41
CA ASP A 417 -4.19 -3.88 11.87
C ASP A 417 -3.92 -3.76 10.36
N TRP A 418 -4.96 -3.86 9.53
CA TRP A 418 -4.85 -3.66 8.08
C TRP A 418 -6.11 -3.04 7.45
N GLU A 419 -5.94 -2.34 6.33
CA GLU A 419 -6.98 -1.63 5.58
C GLU A 419 -6.98 -2.07 4.11
N ALA A 420 -8.13 -2.47 3.56
CA ALA A 420 -8.31 -2.60 2.11
C ALA A 420 -8.95 -1.33 1.54
N CYS A 421 -8.24 -0.68 0.63
CA CYS A 421 -8.82 0.38 -0.20
C CYS A 421 -9.40 -0.21 -1.51
N GLN A 422 -10.58 0.29 -1.92
CA GLN A 422 -11.27 -0.16 -3.13
C GLN A 422 -11.92 0.99 -3.91
N THR A 423 -12.07 0.77 -5.22
CA THR A 423 -12.77 1.68 -6.15
C THR A 423 -14.16 1.16 -6.50
N LEU A 424 -15.06 2.08 -6.89
CA LEU A 424 -16.43 1.75 -7.33
C LEU A 424 -16.49 1.20 -8.76
N ASN A 425 -15.52 1.56 -9.62
CA ASN A 425 -15.54 1.24 -11.05
C ASN A 425 -14.14 0.97 -11.66
N GLY A 426 -13.11 0.71 -10.84
CA GLY A 426 -11.75 0.44 -11.33
C GLY A 426 -10.88 1.67 -11.58
N THR A 427 -11.25 2.84 -11.06
CA THR A 427 -10.40 4.05 -11.06
C THR A 427 -10.59 4.85 -9.76
N TRP A 428 -9.55 5.56 -9.31
CA TRP A 428 -9.63 6.41 -8.12
C TRP A 428 -10.17 7.79 -8.48
N GLY A 429 -9.52 8.48 -9.42
CA GLY A 429 -9.97 9.75 -9.97
C GLY A 429 -11.22 9.62 -10.83
N TYR A 430 -11.94 10.74 -11.01
CA TYR A 430 -13.15 10.78 -11.84
C TYR A 430 -12.85 10.49 -13.31
N SER A 431 -13.66 9.61 -13.92
CA SER A 431 -13.69 9.36 -15.35
C SER A 431 -15.12 9.55 -15.87
N ALA A 432 -15.28 10.32 -16.95
CA ALA A 432 -16.59 10.53 -17.56
C ALA A 432 -17.07 9.31 -18.38
N CYS A 433 -16.13 8.54 -18.94
CA CYS A 433 -16.41 7.41 -19.82
C CYS A 433 -16.46 6.05 -19.10
N ASN A 434 -15.84 5.89 -17.92
CA ASN A 434 -15.80 4.61 -17.21
C ASN A 434 -17.09 4.30 -16.45
N GLN A 435 -17.99 3.57 -17.12
CA GLN A 435 -19.29 3.14 -16.57
C GLN A 435 -19.28 1.73 -15.96
N ARG A 436 -18.10 1.15 -15.66
CA ARG A 436 -17.94 -0.20 -15.06
C ARG A 436 -18.25 -0.23 -13.56
N TRP A 437 -19.39 0.32 -13.15
CA TRP A 437 -19.80 0.42 -11.74
C TRP A 437 -20.10 -0.96 -11.13
N LYS A 438 -19.49 -1.25 -9.98
CA LYS A 438 -19.92 -2.33 -9.08
C LYS A 438 -21.35 -2.11 -8.60
N THR A 439 -22.01 -3.19 -8.21
CA THR A 439 -23.32 -3.22 -7.56
C THR A 439 -23.22 -2.90 -6.06
N VAL A 440 -24.37 -2.67 -5.41
CA VAL A 440 -24.41 -2.46 -3.94
C VAL A 440 -24.05 -3.76 -3.24
N GLU A 441 -24.50 -4.88 -3.79
CA GLU A 441 -24.30 -6.24 -3.32
C GLU A 441 -22.82 -6.63 -3.32
N GLU A 442 -22.10 -6.41 -4.43
CA GLU A 442 -20.65 -6.64 -4.51
C GLU A 442 -19.87 -5.80 -3.49
N LEU A 443 -20.22 -4.52 -3.34
CA LEU A 443 -19.55 -3.61 -2.39
C LEU A 443 -19.84 -3.96 -0.92
N LEU A 444 -21.04 -4.45 -0.62
CA LEU A 444 -21.38 -4.98 0.70
C LEU A 444 -20.62 -6.28 0.99
N HIS A 445 -20.51 -7.20 0.01
CA HIS A 445 -19.71 -8.42 0.16
C HIS A 445 -18.23 -8.10 0.36
N GLU A 446 -17.66 -7.13 -0.36
CA GLU A 446 -16.28 -6.65 -0.14
C GLU A 446 -16.09 -6.10 1.30
N LEU A 447 -17.00 -5.25 1.78
CA LEU A 447 -16.98 -4.73 3.16
C LEU A 447 -17.05 -5.85 4.20
N ILE A 448 -17.99 -6.78 4.04
CA ILE A 448 -18.22 -7.88 4.99
C ILE A 448 -17.03 -8.84 4.99
N ASP A 449 -16.49 -9.21 3.83
CA ASP A 449 -15.31 -10.08 3.71
C ASP A 449 -14.08 -9.47 4.39
N VAL A 450 -13.83 -8.17 4.19
CA VAL A 450 -12.74 -7.44 4.84
C VAL A 450 -12.89 -7.46 6.37
N VAL A 451 -14.09 -7.18 6.87
CA VAL A 451 -14.37 -7.11 8.32
C VAL A 451 -14.32 -8.50 8.97
N SER A 452 -14.84 -9.54 8.30
CA SER A 452 -14.72 -10.94 8.77
C SER A 452 -13.28 -11.45 8.78
N ARG A 453 -12.37 -10.81 8.03
CA ARG A 453 -10.94 -11.10 8.02
C ARG A 453 -10.11 -10.13 8.87
N GLY A 454 -10.79 -9.30 9.68
CA GLY A 454 -10.20 -8.45 10.72
C GLY A 454 -9.87 -7.02 10.28
N GLY A 455 -9.88 -6.73 8.98
CA GLY A 455 -9.45 -5.46 8.42
C GLY A 455 -10.48 -4.34 8.50
N ASN A 456 -10.12 -3.21 7.93
CA ASN A 456 -10.98 -2.05 7.67
C ASN A 456 -11.16 -1.84 6.16
N PHE A 457 -12.31 -1.32 5.75
CA PHE A 457 -12.65 -1.06 4.36
C PHE A 457 -12.68 0.45 4.07
N LEU A 458 -11.97 0.88 3.03
CA LEU A 458 -11.87 2.27 2.60
C LEU A 458 -12.33 2.40 1.13
N LEU A 459 -13.59 2.80 0.94
CA LEU A 459 -14.24 2.81 -0.37
C LEU A 459 -14.17 4.20 -1.02
N ASN A 460 -13.75 4.28 -2.28
CA ASN A 460 -13.47 5.55 -2.94
C ASN A 460 -14.68 6.22 -3.63
N ILE A 461 -14.70 7.55 -3.65
CA ILE A 461 -15.38 8.37 -4.66
C ILE A 461 -14.37 9.23 -5.44
N GLY A 462 -14.60 9.41 -6.74
CA GLY A 462 -13.93 10.41 -7.56
C GLY A 462 -14.91 11.55 -7.92
N PRO A 463 -14.84 12.73 -7.28
CA PRO A 463 -15.72 13.85 -7.61
C PRO A 463 -15.45 14.44 -9.01
N LYS A 464 -16.52 14.91 -9.66
CA LYS A 464 -16.55 15.59 -10.96
C LYS A 464 -15.68 16.87 -10.96
N PRO A 465 -15.33 17.48 -12.12
CA PRO A 465 -14.50 18.69 -12.18
C PRO A 465 -14.90 19.85 -11.24
N ASP A 466 -16.19 19.98 -10.94
CA ASP A 466 -16.78 21.01 -10.07
C ASP A 466 -16.82 20.64 -8.57
N GLY A 467 -16.46 19.41 -8.23
CA GLY A 467 -16.55 18.84 -6.89
C GLY A 467 -17.87 18.13 -6.59
N SER A 468 -18.84 18.14 -7.50
CA SER A 468 -20.07 17.37 -7.34
C SER A 468 -19.79 15.86 -7.40
N ILE A 469 -20.59 15.06 -6.69
CA ILE A 469 -20.44 13.60 -6.65
C ILE A 469 -21.15 12.99 -7.87
N PRO A 470 -20.59 12.00 -8.58
CA PRO A 470 -21.32 11.19 -9.55
C PRO A 470 -22.57 10.55 -8.94
N GLU A 471 -23.67 10.51 -9.69
CA GLU A 471 -24.97 10.05 -9.16
C GLU A 471 -24.95 8.56 -8.83
N GLU A 472 -24.19 7.79 -9.59
CA GLU A 472 -23.92 6.37 -9.35
C GLU A 472 -23.16 6.17 -8.04
N SER A 473 -22.15 7.00 -7.74
CA SER A 473 -21.46 6.98 -6.45
C SER A 473 -22.41 7.30 -5.29
N VAL A 474 -23.31 8.28 -5.44
CA VAL A 474 -24.35 8.58 -4.45
C VAL A 474 -25.28 7.39 -4.24
N ARG A 475 -25.75 6.77 -5.33
CA ARG A 475 -26.63 5.58 -5.29
C ARG A 475 -25.97 4.41 -4.57
N LEU A 476 -24.70 4.12 -4.86
CA LEU A 476 -23.96 3.00 -4.27
C LEU A 476 -23.73 3.21 -2.77
N PHE A 477 -23.25 4.39 -2.36
CA PHE A 477 -23.06 4.70 -0.94
C PHE A 477 -24.37 4.74 -0.15
N LYS A 478 -25.48 5.21 -0.74
CA LYS A 478 -26.79 5.16 -0.08
C LYS A 478 -27.33 3.73 0.08
N GLY A 479 -27.19 2.88 -0.94
CA GLY A 479 -27.58 1.46 -0.82
C GLY A 479 -26.79 0.72 0.26
N ILE A 480 -25.49 1.01 0.40
CA ILE A 480 -24.68 0.51 1.53
C ILE A 480 -25.24 1.04 2.86
N GLY A 481 -25.54 2.34 2.95
CA GLY A 481 -26.13 2.97 4.14
C GLY A 481 -27.47 2.37 4.58
N GLU A 482 -28.34 2.04 3.63
CA GLU A 482 -29.64 1.38 3.88
C GLU A 482 -29.46 0.02 4.57
N TRP A 483 -28.51 -0.80 4.09
CA TRP A 483 -28.17 -2.07 4.74
C TRP A 483 -27.49 -1.87 6.10
N MET A 484 -26.51 -0.95 6.17
CA MET A 484 -25.75 -0.63 7.39
C MET A 484 -26.63 -0.10 8.53
N LYS A 485 -27.74 0.59 8.22
CA LYS A 485 -28.71 1.08 9.20
C LYS A 485 -29.32 -0.05 10.05
N ASN A 486 -29.60 -1.20 9.44
CA ASN A 486 -30.22 -2.35 10.11
C ASN A 486 -29.18 -3.38 10.58
N ASN A 487 -28.07 -3.52 9.84
CA ASN A 487 -27.12 -4.62 10.01
C ASN A 487 -25.75 -4.20 10.58
N GLY A 488 -25.50 -2.90 10.77
CA GLY A 488 -24.20 -2.35 11.17
C GLY A 488 -23.67 -2.86 12.53
N GLU A 489 -24.51 -3.43 13.41
CA GLU A 489 -24.04 -4.07 14.66
C GLU A 489 -23.05 -5.22 14.39
N ALA A 490 -23.20 -5.92 13.26
CA ALA A 490 -22.32 -7.00 12.81
C ALA A 490 -21.02 -6.51 12.15
N ILE A 491 -20.90 -5.21 11.91
CA ILE A 491 -19.71 -4.56 11.38
C ILE A 491 -18.96 -3.80 12.49
N TYR A 492 -19.61 -2.84 13.16
CA TYR A 492 -18.91 -1.95 14.09
C TYR A 492 -18.50 -2.64 15.40
N GLY A 493 -17.25 -2.46 15.78
CA GLY A 493 -16.66 -3.04 16.99
C GLY A 493 -16.55 -4.57 16.96
N THR A 494 -16.69 -5.21 15.79
CA THR A 494 -16.47 -6.65 15.65
C THR A 494 -15.01 -6.98 15.35
N ARG A 495 -14.68 -8.27 15.42
CA ARG A 495 -13.38 -8.84 15.07
C ARG A 495 -13.57 -10.01 14.10
N ALA A 496 -12.45 -10.45 13.54
CA ALA A 496 -12.40 -11.53 12.55
C ALA A 496 -13.14 -12.80 13.01
N ASN A 497 -13.55 -13.58 12.01
CA ASN A 497 -14.05 -14.94 12.13
C ASN A 497 -13.19 -15.72 13.16
N PRO A 498 -13.78 -16.28 14.24
CA PRO A 498 -13.04 -17.04 15.23
C PRO A 498 -12.68 -18.46 14.79
N PHE A 499 -13.13 -18.90 13.62
CA PHE A 499 -12.95 -20.25 13.11
C PHE A 499 -11.90 -20.28 12.00
N ASP A 500 -11.05 -21.31 11.97
CA ASP A 500 -10.05 -21.53 10.91
C ASP A 500 -10.64 -22.04 9.58
N VAL A 501 -11.97 -21.94 9.43
CA VAL A 501 -12.74 -22.32 8.25
C VAL A 501 -13.55 -21.15 7.71
N GLU A 502 -13.65 -21.08 6.38
CA GLU A 502 -14.57 -20.19 5.67
C GLU A 502 -15.88 -20.93 5.37
N PHE A 503 -16.98 -20.18 5.25
CA PHE A 503 -18.32 -20.74 5.12
C PHE A 503 -18.88 -20.55 3.70
N PRO A 504 -19.45 -21.58 3.05
CA PRO A 504 -19.99 -21.48 1.69
C PRO A 504 -21.25 -20.61 1.62
N TRP A 505 -21.97 -20.46 2.75
CA TRP A 505 -23.19 -19.67 2.86
C TRP A 505 -22.95 -18.17 3.13
N GLY A 506 -21.73 -17.76 3.50
CA GLY A 506 -21.46 -16.36 3.86
C GLY A 506 -20.23 -16.17 4.77
N ARG A 507 -20.33 -15.27 5.76
CA ARG A 507 -19.23 -14.90 6.66
C ARG A 507 -19.65 -14.87 8.13
N VAL A 508 -18.65 -14.85 9.01
CA VAL A 508 -18.81 -14.69 10.46
C VAL A 508 -17.99 -13.51 10.96
N THR A 509 -18.60 -12.67 11.79
CA THR A 509 -17.88 -11.70 12.64
C THR A 509 -18.20 -11.96 14.11
N ARG A 510 -17.29 -11.59 15.03
CA ARG A 510 -17.47 -11.80 16.47
C ARG A 510 -17.40 -10.51 17.27
N LYS A 511 -18.09 -10.46 18.41
CA LYS A 511 -18.04 -9.33 19.36
C LYS A 511 -17.97 -9.87 20.78
N GLY A 512 -16.79 -9.76 21.38
CA GLY A 512 -16.46 -10.39 22.66
C GLY A 512 -16.47 -11.93 22.59
N ASP A 513 -16.79 -12.54 23.72
CA ASP A 513 -16.89 -14.00 23.96
C ASP A 513 -18.35 -14.51 23.91
N LYS A 514 -19.31 -13.62 23.59
CA LYS A 514 -20.76 -13.86 23.76
C LYS A 514 -21.62 -13.59 22.54
N THR A 515 -21.07 -12.99 21.49
CA THR A 515 -21.84 -12.66 20.29
C THR A 515 -21.09 -13.05 19.03
N LEU A 516 -21.77 -13.80 18.17
CA LEU A 516 -21.39 -14.08 16.79
C LEU A 516 -22.46 -13.51 15.86
N TYR A 517 -22.06 -12.96 14.72
CA TYR A 517 -22.98 -12.59 13.65
C TYR A 517 -22.71 -13.49 12.46
N LEU A 518 -23.74 -14.22 12.03
CA LEU A 518 -23.71 -15.01 10.81
C LEU A 518 -24.30 -14.15 9.71
N ILE A 519 -23.48 -13.80 8.72
CA ILE A 519 -23.83 -12.88 7.63
C ILE A 519 -23.98 -13.73 6.38
N VAL A 520 -25.23 -14.09 6.06
CA VAL A 520 -25.58 -15.08 5.05
C VAL A 520 -25.78 -14.39 3.71
N TYR A 521 -24.95 -14.74 2.73
CA TYR A 521 -25.07 -14.31 1.34
C TYR A 521 -26.01 -15.25 0.57
N ASN A 522 -25.83 -16.56 0.75
CA ASN A 522 -26.54 -17.60 0.02
C ASN A 522 -27.10 -18.63 1.01
N LEU A 523 -28.41 -18.84 1.00
CA LEU A 523 -29.04 -19.91 1.77
C LEU A 523 -28.86 -21.26 1.04
N PRO A 524 -28.29 -22.30 1.67
CA PRO A 524 -28.22 -23.63 1.07
C PRO A 524 -29.61 -24.23 0.83
N GLU A 525 -29.75 -25.12 -0.16
CA GLU A 525 -31.02 -25.80 -0.48
C GLU A 525 -31.63 -26.56 0.72
N SER A 526 -30.77 -27.04 1.62
CA SER A 526 -31.19 -27.66 2.90
C SER A 526 -32.03 -26.72 3.77
N GLY A 527 -31.93 -25.41 3.56
CA GLY A 527 -32.47 -24.35 4.42
C GLY A 527 -31.77 -24.24 5.78
N GLU A 528 -30.62 -24.88 5.95
CA GLU A 528 -29.89 -24.95 7.21
C GLU A 528 -28.42 -24.57 7.01
N ILE A 529 -27.88 -23.85 7.99
CA ILE A 529 -26.44 -23.51 8.08
C ILE A 529 -25.89 -24.02 9.41
N SER A 530 -24.61 -24.37 9.45
CA SER A 530 -23.94 -24.74 10.70
C SER A 530 -22.60 -24.02 10.89
N ILE A 531 -22.19 -23.96 12.16
CA ILE A 531 -20.91 -23.42 12.63
C ILE A 531 -20.29 -24.37 13.68
N PRO A 532 -18.96 -24.52 13.74
CA PRO A 532 -18.29 -25.48 14.61
C PRO A 532 -18.09 -24.91 16.02
N CYS A 533 -19.17 -24.57 16.71
CA CYS A 533 -19.15 -24.11 18.10
C CYS A 533 -20.29 -24.72 18.92
N GLN A 534 -20.10 -24.73 20.24
CA GLN A 534 -21.15 -25.04 21.23
C GLN A 534 -21.38 -23.84 22.14
N PHE A 535 -22.64 -23.59 22.48
CA PHE A 535 -23.01 -22.60 23.48
C PHE A 535 -23.17 -23.21 24.87
N VAL A 536 -22.51 -22.61 25.85
CA VAL A 536 -22.55 -22.99 27.26
C VAL A 536 -23.76 -22.33 27.92
N GLY A 537 -24.78 -23.14 28.24
CA GLY A 537 -26.01 -22.67 28.89
C GLY A 537 -27.04 -22.14 27.88
N LYS A 538 -27.71 -21.04 28.23
CA LYS A 538 -28.73 -20.43 27.35
C LYS A 538 -28.05 -19.68 26.19
N ALA A 539 -28.50 -19.96 24.98
CA ALA A 539 -28.18 -19.18 23.79
C ALA A 539 -29.43 -18.89 22.96
N LYS A 540 -29.37 -17.79 22.19
CA LYS A 540 -30.46 -17.31 21.34
C LYS A 540 -29.93 -16.96 19.96
N ALA A 541 -30.69 -17.27 18.92
CA ALA A 541 -30.49 -16.79 17.56
C ALA A 541 -31.62 -15.83 17.17
N THR A 542 -31.32 -14.65 16.66
CA THR A 542 -32.32 -13.72 16.09
C THR A 542 -31.87 -13.15 14.76
N LEU A 543 -32.80 -12.84 13.87
CA LEU A 543 -32.52 -11.93 12.75
C LEU A 543 -32.22 -10.53 13.31
N LEU A 544 -31.11 -9.94 12.88
CA LEU A 544 -30.68 -8.62 13.39
C LEU A 544 -31.61 -7.48 12.95
N SER A 545 -32.29 -7.63 11.81
CA SER A 545 -33.14 -6.59 11.22
C SER A 545 -34.51 -6.42 11.89
N ASN A 546 -34.99 -7.42 12.65
CA ASN A 546 -36.33 -7.39 13.25
C ASN A 546 -36.49 -8.22 14.54
N ASP A 547 -35.38 -8.70 15.13
CA ASP A 547 -35.32 -9.52 16.35
C ASP A 547 -36.13 -10.84 16.31
N LYS A 548 -36.65 -11.26 15.15
CA LYS A 548 -37.38 -12.53 15.01
C LYS A 548 -36.44 -13.69 15.36
N GLU A 549 -36.89 -14.52 16.30
CA GLU A 549 -36.14 -15.67 16.77
C GLU A 549 -35.98 -16.72 15.66
N VAL A 550 -34.78 -17.28 15.57
CA VAL A 550 -34.38 -18.29 14.58
C VAL A 550 -34.24 -19.63 15.29
N SER A 551 -34.78 -20.70 14.70
CA SER A 551 -34.69 -22.04 15.26
C SER A 551 -33.24 -22.54 15.21
N MET A 552 -32.72 -22.96 16.37
CA MET A 552 -31.32 -23.35 16.56
C MET A 552 -31.26 -24.65 17.36
N ARG A 553 -30.41 -25.59 16.92
CA ARG A 553 -30.06 -26.82 17.64
C ARG A 553 -28.55 -26.96 17.70
N GLN A 554 -28.03 -27.63 18.72
CA GLN A 554 -26.60 -27.86 18.87
C GLN A 554 -26.32 -29.32 19.25
N ASN A 555 -25.22 -29.86 18.73
CA ASN A 555 -24.77 -31.23 18.96
C ASN A 555 -23.29 -31.24 19.39
N ALA A 556 -22.70 -32.43 19.53
CA ALA A 556 -21.31 -32.61 19.98
C ALA A 556 -20.23 -31.93 19.11
N LYS A 557 -20.56 -31.49 17.88
CA LYS A 557 -19.63 -30.98 16.86
C LYS A 557 -19.96 -29.59 16.32
N GLU A 558 -21.23 -29.17 16.38
CA GLU A 558 -21.70 -27.96 15.71
C GLU A 558 -22.99 -27.38 16.31
N CYS A 559 -23.20 -26.09 16.01
CA CYS A 559 -24.47 -25.39 16.17
C CYS A 559 -25.10 -25.19 14.79
N ILE A 560 -26.37 -25.59 14.63
CA ILE A 560 -27.12 -25.62 13.38
C ILE A 560 -28.33 -24.69 13.50
N LEU A 561 -28.51 -23.80 12.54
CA LEU A 561 -29.64 -22.88 12.43
C LEU A 561 -30.53 -23.29 11.25
N ASN A 562 -31.85 -23.31 11.46
CA ASN A 562 -32.83 -23.52 10.41
C ASN A 562 -33.45 -22.19 9.98
N LEU A 563 -33.28 -21.86 8.70
CA LEU A 563 -33.63 -20.59 8.08
C LEU A 563 -34.75 -20.73 7.04
N LYS A 564 -35.46 -21.87 7.00
CA LYS A 564 -36.63 -22.03 6.10
C LYS A 564 -37.75 -21.07 6.50
N GLY A 565 -38.33 -20.40 5.51
CA GLY A 565 -39.47 -19.50 5.71
C GLY A 565 -39.13 -18.15 6.37
N TYR A 566 -37.84 -17.77 6.42
CA TYR A 566 -37.43 -16.40 6.75
C TYR A 566 -37.23 -15.60 5.47
N SER A 567 -37.51 -14.29 5.53
CA SER A 567 -37.21 -13.37 4.44
C SER A 567 -35.72 -13.05 4.46
N PHE A 568 -35.09 -13.06 3.29
CA PHE A 568 -33.68 -12.71 3.12
C PHE A 568 -33.54 -11.33 2.48
N ASP A 569 -32.65 -10.52 3.03
CA ASP A 569 -32.10 -9.35 2.36
C ASP A 569 -31.33 -9.80 1.10
N LYS A 570 -31.51 -9.08 -0.01
CA LYS A 570 -30.91 -9.38 -1.30
C LYS A 570 -29.37 -9.35 -1.27
N ALA A 571 -28.78 -8.49 -0.44
CA ALA A 571 -27.33 -8.37 -0.33
C ALA A 571 -26.78 -9.38 0.68
N ALA A 572 -27.22 -9.30 1.94
CA ALA A 572 -26.81 -10.24 2.99
C ALA A 572 -27.75 -10.19 4.19
N THR A 573 -28.17 -11.35 4.69
CA THR A 573 -29.04 -11.46 5.88
C THR A 573 -28.21 -11.74 7.13
N VAL A 574 -28.39 -10.94 8.18
CA VAL A 574 -27.61 -11.08 9.41
C VAL A 574 -28.42 -11.77 10.52
N ILE A 575 -27.83 -12.82 11.10
CA ILE A 575 -28.34 -13.51 12.28
C ILE A 575 -27.38 -13.27 13.44
N LYS A 576 -27.90 -12.76 14.55
CA LYS A 576 -27.17 -12.55 15.80
C LYS A 576 -27.34 -13.77 16.69
N LEU A 577 -26.23 -14.45 16.98
CA LEU A 577 -26.14 -15.46 18.02
C LEU A 577 -25.64 -14.83 19.31
N SER A 578 -26.37 -15.05 20.41
CA SER A 578 -26.05 -14.52 21.74
C SER A 578 -25.97 -15.63 22.78
N GLY A 579 -24.85 -15.72 23.48
CA GLY A 579 -24.56 -16.71 24.53
C GLY A 579 -23.05 -16.98 24.61
N LYS A 580 -22.54 -17.46 25.76
CA LYS A 580 -21.12 -17.84 25.86
C LYS A 580 -20.90 -19.08 25.00
N TRP A 581 -19.88 -19.07 24.14
CA TRP A 581 -19.58 -20.20 23.24
C TRP A 581 -18.12 -20.67 23.38
N ASN A 582 -17.89 -21.93 23.02
CA ASN A 582 -16.57 -22.54 22.86
C ASN A 582 -16.39 -22.92 21.39
N ASN A 583 -15.19 -22.70 20.84
CA ASN A 583 -14.79 -23.28 19.56
C ASN A 583 -14.66 -24.81 19.70
N LEU A 584 -14.99 -25.57 18.66
CA LEU A 584 -14.88 -27.03 18.61
C LEU A 584 -13.81 -27.51 17.60
N LEU A 585 -13.12 -26.58 16.95
CA LEU A 585 -11.90 -26.80 16.16
C LEU A 585 -10.65 -26.48 17.00
#